data_AF-A0A660NC72-F1
#
_entry.id   AF-A0A660NC72-F1
#
_cell.length_a   1.000
_cell.length_b   1.000
_cell.length_c   1.000
_cell.angle_alpha   90.00
_cell.angle_beta   90.00
_cell.angle_gamma   90.00
#
_symmetry.space_group_name_H-M   'P 1'
#
loop_
_entity.id
_entity.type
_entity.pdbx_description
1 polymer ?
#
loop_
_entity_poly.entity_id
_entity_poly.type
_entity_poly.pdbx_seq_one_letter_code
_entity_poly.pdbx_strand_id
1 'polypeptide(L)'
;GVIWNKLFRREILEKYHLRMDRDISFCEDFIFAMDYILHCERIVALNAPTYYYVKTEGSLVAKNMNLKKIAAMKWSVMQYYDDFYQKLHTEEEYKSRKLEILSFLIGFSKDDASIPGIPGTKRLGEELPAVYLFDRLPDNIFVNHYYKSKLISRYLTAIGLRYNLKMEDVAVLMVLHFVKTGATIKEIANYLDRSQAMILATVQKLIWKKMVQIQKVEITNSVYTLDAEAMKIGRDIEQAIADFHAVCYQGMSKEDRIKYQQLEECAEKNIQRILSDPNRGMTSEQTE
;
A
#
# COMPACT_ATOMS: atom_id res chain seq x y z
N GLY A 1 21.00 -2.75 -2.45
CA GLY A 1 21.91 -2.06 -3.38
C GLY A 1 21.23 -0.96 -4.13
N VAL A 2 20.24 -1.29 -4.95
CA VAL A 2 19.63 -0.37 -5.91
C VAL A 2 19.22 1.00 -5.35
N ILE A 3 19.48 2.06 -6.11
CA ILE A 3 19.16 3.44 -5.74
C ILE A 3 17.75 3.89 -6.14
N TRP A 4 17.14 3.24 -7.15
CA TRP A 4 15.89 3.69 -7.76
C TRP A 4 14.65 3.62 -6.85
N ASN A 5 14.74 2.93 -5.72
CA ASN A 5 13.67 2.89 -4.70
C ASN A 5 13.98 3.73 -3.44
N LYS A 6 14.96 4.63 -3.51
CA LYS A 6 15.37 5.45 -2.37
C LYS A 6 15.30 6.93 -2.71
N LEU A 7 15.00 7.73 -1.70
CA LEU A 7 15.09 9.18 -1.76
C LEU A 7 16.25 9.64 -0.88
N PHE A 8 17.12 10.47 -1.44
CA PHE A 8 18.31 10.99 -0.79
C PHE A 8 18.16 12.50 -0.55
N ARG A 9 18.51 12.96 0.66
CA ARG A 9 18.51 14.38 1.00
C ARG A 9 19.72 15.04 0.37
N ARG A 10 19.46 16.01 -0.51
CA ARG A 10 20.50 16.76 -1.23
C ARG A 10 21.55 17.37 -0.32
N GLU A 11 21.13 17.96 0.81
CA GLU A 11 22.02 18.60 1.78
C GLU A 11 23.10 17.65 2.32
N ILE A 12 22.75 16.37 2.56
CA ILE A 12 23.69 15.34 3.00
C ILE A 12 24.68 15.02 1.87
N LEU A 13 24.17 14.88 0.64
CA LEU A 13 25.01 14.60 -0.54
C LEU A 13 26.02 15.71 -0.82
N GLU A 14 25.64 16.97 -0.59
CA GLU A 14 26.51 18.12 -0.80
C GLU A 14 27.50 18.30 0.36
N LYS A 15 27.05 18.21 1.61
CA LYS A 15 27.88 18.37 2.81
C LYS A 15 29.04 17.37 2.89
N TYR A 16 28.78 16.12 2.54
CA TYR A 16 29.78 15.04 2.59
C TYR A 16 30.34 14.68 1.21
N HIS A 17 30.03 15.48 0.19
CA HIS A 17 30.51 15.30 -1.19
C HIS A 17 30.28 13.88 -1.77
N LEU A 18 29.17 13.25 -1.39
CA LEU A 18 28.87 11.86 -1.78
C LEU A 18 28.59 11.77 -3.28
N ARG A 19 29.38 10.96 -3.99
CA ARG A 19 29.24 10.72 -5.43
C ARG A 19 29.48 9.23 -5.70
N MET A 20 28.82 8.70 -6.73
CA MET A 20 29.17 7.38 -7.23
C MET A 20 30.57 7.43 -7.82
N ASP A 21 31.40 6.49 -7.40
CA ASP A 21 32.71 6.30 -7.99
C ASP A 21 32.55 5.81 -9.44
N ARG A 22 33.18 6.52 -10.38
CA ARG A 22 33.09 6.21 -11.82
C ARG A 22 33.97 5.04 -12.21
N ASP A 23 34.97 4.73 -11.39
CA ASP A 23 35.88 3.62 -11.61
C ASP A 23 35.27 2.29 -11.15
N ILE A 24 34.16 2.35 -10.42
CA ILE A 24 33.37 1.19 -9.99
C ILE A 24 32.21 1.01 -10.97
N SER A 25 32.31 0.01 -11.84
CA SER A 25 31.27 -0.31 -12.83
C SER A 25 30.26 -1.37 -12.36
N PHE A 26 30.40 -1.88 -11.13
CA PHE A 26 29.54 -2.93 -10.57
C PHE A 26 29.37 -2.74 -9.06
N CYS A 27 28.12 -2.77 -8.58
CA CYS A 27 27.73 -2.54 -7.18
C CYS A 27 27.98 -1.12 -6.66
N GLU A 28 28.25 -0.17 -7.55
CA GLU A 28 28.39 1.27 -7.28
C GLU A 28 27.17 1.84 -6.53
N ASP A 29 25.97 1.43 -6.93
CA ASP A 29 24.70 1.78 -6.27
C ASP A 29 24.70 1.40 -4.78
N PHE A 30 25.22 0.21 -4.50
CA PHE A 30 25.21 -0.36 -3.16
C PHE A 30 26.25 0.35 -2.27
N ILE A 31 27.45 0.58 -2.79
CA ILE A 31 28.52 1.35 -2.14
C ILE A 31 28.05 2.76 -1.82
N PHE A 32 27.49 3.46 -2.81
CA PHE A 32 26.92 4.79 -2.61
C PHE A 32 25.84 4.81 -1.53
N ALA A 33 24.95 3.81 -1.51
CA ALA A 33 23.91 3.71 -0.49
C ALA A 33 24.49 3.48 0.91
N MET A 34 25.57 2.71 1.05
CA MET A 34 26.27 2.52 2.32
C MET A 34 26.91 3.82 2.81
N ASP A 35 27.69 4.50 1.97
CA ASP A 35 28.30 5.79 2.32
C ASP A 35 27.25 6.79 2.78
N TYR A 36 26.11 6.86 2.07
CA TYR A 36 25.02 7.73 2.46
C TYR A 36 24.43 7.39 3.84
N ILE A 37 24.29 6.10 4.18
CA ILE A 37 23.74 5.65 5.46
C ILE A 37 24.63 6.09 6.64
N LEU A 38 25.96 6.14 6.48
CA LEU A 38 26.89 6.61 7.52
C LEU A 38 26.60 8.04 7.99
N HIS A 39 26.00 8.83 7.12
CA HIS A 39 25.73 10.24 7.36
C HIS A 39 24.26 10.51 7.72
N CYS A 40 23.46 9.46 7.90
CA CYS A 40 22.05 9.55 8.26
C CYS A 40 21.81 9.31 9.74
N GLU A 41 21.14 10.25 10.40
CA GLU A 41 20.67 10.05 11.78
C GLU A 41 19.39 9.20 11.84
N ARG A 42 18.55 9.28 10.79
CA ARG A 42 17.27 8.58 10.72
C ARG A 42 16.95 8.14 9.30
N ILE A 43 16.51 6.89 9.18
CA ILE A 43 16.04 6.29 7.94
C ILE A 43 14.59 5.85 8.12
N VAL A 44 13.73 6.15 7.14
CA VAL A 44 12.32 5.76 7.16
C VAL A 44 12.06 4.85 5.96
N ALA A 45 11.54 3.66 6.22
CA ALA A 45 11.06 2.74 5.19
C ALA A 45 9.56 2.95 4.97
N LEU A 46 9.14 2.98 3.70
CA LEU A 46 7.73 2.97 3.35
C LEU A 46 7.21 1.53 3.38
N ASN A 47 6.06 1.31 4.01
CA ASN A 47 5.41 0.00 4.08
C ASN A 47 4.65 -0.36 2.78
N ALA A 48 4.46 0.61 1.89
CA ALA A 48 3.86 0.41 0.58
C ALA A 48 4.92 0.46 -0.53
N PRO A 49 4.86 -0.45 -1.51
CA PRO A 49 5.71 -0.36 -2.69
C PRO A 49 5.32 0.84 -3.54
N THR A 50 6.26 1.75 -3.77
CA THR A 50 6.08 2.93 -4.62
C THR A 50 6.54 2.70 -6.06
N TYR A 51 7.24 1.60 -6.32
CA TYR A 51 7.79 1.27 -7.63
C TYR A 51 7.78 -0.24 -7.87
N TYR A 52 7.22 -0.66 -9.00
CA TYR A 52 7.22 -2.05 -9.45
C TYR A 52 8.24 -2.23 -10.56
N TYR A 53 9.27 -3.03 -10.32
CA TYR A 53 10.28 -3.34 -11.33
C TYR A 53 9.73 -4.36 -12.33
N VAL A 54 9.60 -3.97 -13.60
CA VAL A 54 9.18 -4.87 -14.68
C VAL A 54 10.42 -5.53 -15.28
N LYS A 55 10.51 -6.85 -15.16
CA LYS A 55 11.56 -7.65 -15.83
C LYS A 55 11.13 -7.93 -17.27
N THR A 56 11.85 -7.37 -18.23
CA THR A 56 11.70 -7.73 -19.65
C THR A 56 12.56 -8.95 -19.96
N GLU A 57 12.00 -9.92 -20.68
CA GLU A 57 12.77 -11.06 -21.19
C GLU A 57 13.94 -10.56 -22.05
N GLY A 58 15.14 -11.08 -21.79
CA GLY A 58 16.37 -10.66 -22.49
C GLY A 58 17.08 -9.42 -21.92
N SER A 59 16.67 -8.91 -20.76
CA SER A 59 17.40 -7.84 -20.05
C SER A 59 18.88 -8.20 -19.81
N LEU A 60 19.72 -7.17 -19.64
CA LEU A 60 21.17 -7.27 -19.39
C LEU A 60 21.53 -8.25 -18.25
N VAL A 61 20.64 -8.42 -17.27
CA VAL A 61 20.80 -9.35 -16.15
C VAL A 61 20.74 -10.81 -16.60
N ALA A 62 19.98 -11.13 -17.65
CA ALA A 62 19.77 -12.49 -18.13
C ALA A 62 20.88 -13.00 -19.07
N LYS A 63 21.64 -12.12 -19.73
CA LYS A 63 22.55 -12.52 -20.83
C LYS A 63 24.06 -12.52 -20.52
N ASN A 64 24.54 -11.91 -19.42
CA ASN A 64 25.99 -11.65 -19.27
C ASN A 64 26.63 -11.92 -17.90
N MET A 65 26.00 -12.68 -17.01
CA MET A 65 26.64 -13.10 -15.75
C MET A 65 27.55 -14.33 -15.95
N ASN A 66 28.84 -14.10 -16.19
CA ASN A 66 29.87 -15.14 -16.11
C ASN A 66 30.32 -15.31 -14.65
N LEU A 67 30.51 -16.55 -14.18
CA LEU A 67 31.05 -16.91 -12.86
C LEU A 67 32.28 -16.10 -12.44
N LYS A 68 33.20 -15.80 -13.37
CA LYS A 68 34.39 -14.96 -13.08
C LYS A 68 34.02 -13.52 -12.70
N LYS A 69 33.03 -12.93 -13.36
CA LYS A 69 32.52 -11.58 -13.02
C LYS A 69 31.80 -11.59 -11.67
N ILE A 70 31.06 -12.66 -11.36
CA ILE A 70 30.40 -12.82 -10.06
C ILE A 70 31.42 -12.91 -8.93
N ALA A 71 32.52 -13.66 -9.12
CA ALA A 71 33.57 -13.79 -8.12
C ALA A 71 34.33 -12.47 -7.87
N ALA A 72 34.70 -11.76 -8.94
CA ALA A 72 35.34 -10.44 -8.84
C ALA A 72 34.44 -9.41 -8.14
N MET A 73 33.14 -9.40 -8.47
CA MET A 73 32.12 -8.57 -7.81
C MET A 73 32.01 -8.87 -6.31
N LYS A 74 31.99 -10.15 -5.92
CA LYS A 74 31.93 -10.51 -4.49
C LYS A 74 33.17 -10.04 -3.73
N TRP A 75 34.34 -10.13 -4.37
CA TRP A 75 35.59 -9.71 -3.74
C TRP A 75 35.66 -8.19 -3.52
N SER A 76 35.29 -7.38 -4.51
CA SER A 76 35.30 -5.91 -4.37
C SER A 76 34.32 -5.42 -3.31
N VAL A 77 33.13 -6.04 -3.25
CA VAL A 77 32.14 -5.73 -2.21
C VAL A 77 32.67 -6.15 -0.83
N MET A 78 33.34 -7.29 -0.69
CA MET A 78 33.96 -7.70 0.58
C MET A 78 35.00 -6.71 1.09
N GLN A 79 35.88 -6.22 0.22
CA GLN A 79 36.90 -5.23 0.59
C GLN A 79 36.26 -3.93 1.11
N TYR A 80 35.25 -3.43 0.40
CA TYR A 80 34.55 -2.23 0.83
C TYR A 80 33.77 -2.42 2.15
N TYR A 81 33.18 -3.59 2.36
CA TYR A 81 32.47 -3.92 3.60
C TYR A 81 33.40 -3.97 4.82
N ASP A 82 34.60 -4.53 4.65
CA ASP A 82 35.59 -4.60 5.72
C ASP A 82 36.02 -3.19 6.14
N ASP A 83 36.24 -2.29 5.18
CA ASP A 83 36.55 -0.89 5.43
C ASP A 83 35.38 -0.11 6.07
N PHE A 84 34.14 -0.41 5.65
CA PHE A 84 32.93 0.23 6.16
C PHE A 84 32.67 -0.11 7.63
N TYR A 85 32.73 -1.39 7.99
CA TYR A 85 32.43 -1.81 9.36
C TYR A 85 33.52 -1.41 10.35
N GLN A 86 34.79 -1.40 9.94
CA GLN A 86 35.88 -0.88 10.78
C GLN A 86 35.70 0.60 11.14
N LYS A 87 34.98 1.39 10.33
CA LYS A 87 34.65 2.79 10.63
C LYS A 87 33.48 2.97 11.60
N LEU A 88 32.60 1.97 11.72
CA LEU A 88 31.38 2.04 12.53
C LEU A 88 31.50 1.34 13.90
N HIS A 89 32.39 0.34 14.00
CA HIS A 89 32.44 -0.57 15.12
C HIS A 89 33.88 -0.78 15.61
N THR A 90 34.04 -1.08 16.90
CA THR A 90 35.33 -1.53 17.44
C THR A 90 35.70 -2.90 16.86
N GLU A 91 37.01 -3.25 16.87
CA GLU A 91 37.49 -4.52 16.30
C GLU A 91 36.78 -5.76 16.85
N GLU A 92 36.39 -5.75 18.13
CA GLU A 92 35.67 -6.86 18.77
C GLU A 92 34.23 -6.98 18.28
N GLU A 93 33.52 -5.86 18.13
CA GLU A 93 32.15 -5.84 17.61
C GLU A 93 32.08 -6.31 16.15
N TYR A 94 33.03 -5.86 15.31
CA TYR A 94 33.13 -6.30 13.92
C TYR A 94 33.42 -7.80 13.82
N LYS A 95 34.36 -8.33 14.61
CA LYS A 95 34.66 -9.78 14.65
C LYS A 95 33.44 -10.61 15.07
N SER A 96 32.66 -10.13 16.03
CA SER A 96 31.45 -10.82 16.51
C SER A 96 30.32 -10.89 15.48
N ARG A 97 30.22 -9.88 14.60
CA ARG A 97 29.15 -9.78 13.56
C ARG A 97 29.60 -10.22 12.18
N LYS A 98 30.88 -10.62 12.02
CA LYS A 98 31.48 -10.96 10.73
C LYS A 98 30.71 -12.05 9.97
N LEU A 99 30.22 -13.08 10.66
CA LEU A 99 29.42 -14.15 10.06
C LEU A 99 28.05 -13.66 9.57
N GLU A 100 27.40 -12.75 10.30
CA GLU A 100 26.13 -12.13 9.90
C GLU A 100 26.31 -11.22 8.68
N ILE A 101 27.37 -10.41 8.66
CA ILE A 101 27.74 -9.53 7.54
C ILE A 101 28.03 -10.36 6.28
N LEU A 102 28.81 -11.45 6.42
CA LEU A 102 29.09 -12.40 5.34
C LEU A 102 27.82 -13.07 4.83
N SER A 103 26.84 -13.34 5.70
CA SER A 103 25.55 -13.93 5.28
C SER A 103 24.73 -12.97 4.40
N PHE A 104 24.78 -11.66 4.65
CA PHE A 104 24.12 -10.65 3.83
C PHE A 104 24.76 -10.52 2.44
N LEU A 105 26.07 -10.74 2.35
CA LEU A 105 26.85 -10.77 1.10
C LEU A 105 26.63 -12.01 0.25
N ILE A 106 26.29 -13.14 0.89
CA ILE A 106 25.90 -14.39 0.22
C ILE A 106 24.41 -14.36 -0.14
N GLY A 107 23.61 -13.54 0.55
CA GLY A 107 22.20 -13.30 0.29
C GLY A 107 21.97 -12.65 -1.07
N PHE A 108 21.64 -13.46 -2.07
CA PHE A 108 21.09 -12.95 -3.32
C PHE A 108 19.72 -12.31 -3.05
N SER A 109 19.39 -11.23 -3.77
CA SER A 109 18.01 -10.86 -4.06
C SER A 109 17.40 -11.99 -4.90
N LYS A 110 16.88 -13.03 -4.24
CA LYS A 110 16.08 -14.05 -4.90
C LYS A 110 14.71 -13.43 -5.17
N ASP A 111 14.64 -12.55 -6.16
CA ASP A 111 13.39 -11.89 -6.57
C ASP A 111 12.27 -12.89 -6.91
N ASP A 112 12.61 -14.18 -7.09
CA ASP A 112 11.68 -15.24 -7.46
C ASP A 112 11.44 -16.30 -6.37
N ALA A 113 12.07 -16.17 -5.20
CA ALA A 113 11.84 -17.09 -4.09
C ALA A 113 11.50 -16.28 -2.83
N SER A 114 10.27 -15.77 -2.76
CA SER A 114 9.61 -15.69 -1.46
C SER A 114 9.63 -17.11 -0.89
N ILE A 115 10.50 -17.39 0.07
CA ILE A 115 10.56 -18.70 0.71
C ILE A 115 9.22 -18.86 1.45
N PRO A 116 8.38 -19.83 1.06
CA PRO A 116 7.09 -20.03 1.72
C PRO A 116 7.35 -20.34 3.20
N GLY A 117 6.77 -19.55 4.10
CA GLY A 117 6.83 -19.78 5.55
C GLY A 117 7.76 -18.87 6.37
N ILE A 118 8.51 -17.95 5.76
CA ILE A 118 9.24 -16.90 6.52
C ILE A 118 8.34 -15.66 6.66
N PRO A 119 8.02 -15.21 7.89
CA PRO A 119 7.28 -13.96 8.09
C PRO A 119 8.03 -12.78 7.47
N GLY A 120 7.39 -12.06 6.55
CA GLY A 120 7.94 -10.84 5.94
C GLY A 120 8.43 -10.96 4.48
N THR A 121 8.45 -12.15 3.88
CA THR A 121 8.76 -12.30 2.44
C THR A 121 7.48 -12.60 1.65
N LYS A 122 6.80 -11.55 1.15
CA LYS A 122 5.69 -11.68 0.18
C LYS A 122 6.15 -11.18 -1.18
N ARG A 123 5.81 -11.90 -2.25
CA ARG A 123 6.10 -11.49 -3.62
C ARG A 123 5.36 -10.19 -3.92
N LEU A 124 6.07 -9.19 -4.43
CA LEU A 124 5.49 -7.91 -4.87
C LEU A 124 4.54 -8.16 -6.05
N GLY A 125 3.32 -7.61 -5.98
CA GLY A 125 2.24 -7.79 -6.96
C GLY A 125 1.08 -8.69 -6.48
N GLU A 126 1.26 -9.47 -5.41
CA GLU A 126 0.21 -10.33 -4.82
C GLU A 126 -0.55 -9.67 -3.66
N GLU A 127 -0.17 -8.45 -3.29
CA GLU A 127 -0.81 -7.66 -2.25
C GLU A 127 -2.13 -7.04 -2.68
N LEU A 128 -2.33 -6.81 -3.98
CA LEU A 128 -3.58 -6.29 -4.52
C LEU A 128 -4.52 -7.45 -4.87
N PRO A 129 -5.83 -7.29 -4.66
CA PRO A 129 -6.79 -8.33 -5.03
C PRO A 129 -6.72 -8.61 -6.54
N ALA A 130 -6.53 -9.87 -6.91
CA ALA A 130 -6.62 -10.31 -8.29
C ALA A 130 -8.02 -10.00 -8.84
N VAL A 131 -8.05 -9.41 -10.04
CA VAL A 131 -9.28 -9.10 -10.76
C VAL A 131 -9.42 -10.09 -11.90
N TYR A 132 -10.52 -10.83 -11.91
CA TYR A 132 -10.86 -11.69 -13.03
C TYR A 132 -11.70 -10.87 -14.01
N LEU A 133 -11.23 -10.72 -15.24
CA LEU A 133 -11.98 -10.08 -16.31
C LEU A 133 -12.81 -11.14 -17.02
N PHE A 134 -14.13 -10.93 -17.03
CA PHE A 134 -15.07 -11.85 -17.67
C PHE A 134 -15.23 -11.48 -19.16
N ASP A 135 -14.37 -12.00 -20.02
CA ASP A 135 -14.41 -11.72 -21.48
C ASP A 135 -15.65 -12.29 -22.19
N ARG A 136 -16.37 -13.21 -21.54
CA ARG A 136 -17.50 -13.94 -22.11
C ARG A 136 -18.86 -13.51 -21.57
N LEU A 137 -18.90 -12.63 -20.56
CA LEU A 137 -20.16 -12.15 -20.02
C LEU A 137 -20.56 -10.86 -20.75
N PRO A 138 -21.84 -10.73 -21.18
CA PRO A 138 -22.33 -9.47 -21.72
C PRO A 138 -22.36 -8.42 -20.61
N ASP A 139 -22.26 -7.15 -21.00
CA ASP A 139 -22.37 -6.02 -20.07
C ASP A 139 -23.68 -6.11 -19.28
N ASN A 140 -23.54 -6.19 -17.95
CA ASN A 140 -24.67 -6.26 -17.03
C ASN A 140 -24.34 -5.57 -15.70
N ILE A 141 -25.40 -5.30 -14.93
CA ILE A 141 -25.30 -4.54 -13.68
C ILE A 141 -24.38 -5.21 -12.64
N PHE A 142 -24.35 -6.55 -12.58
CA PHE A 142 -23.51 -7.29 -11.64
C PHE A 142 -22.02 -7.20 -12.00
N VAL A 143 -21.70 -7.28 -13.30
CA VAL A 143 -20.33 -7.13 -13.81
C VAL A 143 -19.82 -5.72 -13.54
N ASN A 144 -20.62 -4.68 -13.80
CA ASN A 144 -20.26 -3.30 -13.49
C ASN A 144 -20.02 -3.10 -11.98
N HIS A 145 -20.96 -3.56 -11.14
CA HIS A 145 -20.82 -3.49 -9.70
C HIS A 145 -19.57 -4.22 -9.19
N TYR A 146 -19.27 -5.41 -9.73
CA TYR A 146 -18.06 -6.17 -9.41
C TYR A 146 -16.79 -5.38 -9.73
N TYR A 147 -16.66 -4.81 -10.94
CA TYR A 147 -15.46 -4.06 -11.30
C TYR A 147 -15.29 -2.78 -10.49
N LYS A 148 -16.38 -2.02 -10.27
CA LYS A 148 -16.35 -0.83 -9.38
C LYS A 148 -15.89 -1.21 -7.97
N SER A 149 -16.47 -2.27 -7.40
CA SER A 149 -16.10 -2.79 -6.07
C SER A 149 -14.64 -3.25 -5.99
N LYS A 150 -14.14 -3.95 -7.03
CA LYS A 150 -12.74 -4.38 -7.09
C LYS A 150 -11.76 -3.22 -7.21
N LEU A 151 -12.09 -2.20 -8.01
CA LEU A 151 -11.25 -1.01 -8.14
C LEU A 151 -11.16 -0.24 -6.82
N ILE A 152 -12.30 -0.03 -6.14
CA ILE A 152 -12.34 0.57 -4.80
C ILE A 152 -11.51 -0.26 -3.81
N SER A 153 -11.71 -1.58 -3.79
CA SER A 153 -10.95 -2.48 -2.92
C SER A 153 -9.44 -2.39 -3.16
N ARG A 154 -9.01 -2.24 -4.41
CA ARG A 154 -7.59 -2.05 -4.77
C ARG A 154 -7.02 -0.76 -4.18
N TYR A 155 -7.75 0.36 -4.28
CA TYR A 155 -7.31 1.62 -3.68
C TYR A 155 -7.26 1.57 -2.16
N LEU A 156 -8.31 1.03 -1.52
CA LEU A 156 -8.35 0.90 -0.05
C LEU A 156 -7.27 -0.06 0.47
N THR A 157 -6.96 -1.13 -0.27
CA THR A 157 -5.85 -2.04 0.06
C THR A 157 -4.50 -1.32 -0.03
N ALA A 158 -4.30 -0.47 -1.04
CA ALA A 158 -3.07 0.33 -1.16
C ALA A 158 -2.90 1.32 0.01
N ILE A 159 -3.99 1.94 0.48
CA ILE A 159 -3.99 2.74 1.72
C ILE A 159 -3.63 1.84 2.91
N GLY A 160 -4.24 0.67 3.02
CA GLY A 160 -3.96 -0.30 4.08
C GLY A 160 -2.48 -0.64 4.18
N LEU A 161 -1.86 -1.03 3.06
CA LEU A 161 -0.44 -1.36 2.99
C LEU A 161 0.46 -0.21 3.47
N ARG A 162 0.16 1.02 3.04
CA ARG A 162 0.92 2.23 3.41
C ARG A 162 0.92 2.48 4.91
N TYR A 163 -0.21 2.24 5.58
CA TYR A 163 -0.36 2.45 7.02
C TYR A 163 -0.21 1.17 7.86
N ASN A 164 0.16 0.04 7.24
CA ASN A 164 0.21 -1.28 7.87
C ASN A 164 -1.12 -1.64 8.57
N LEU A 165 -2.21 -1.47 7.81
CA LEU A 165 -3.60 -1.73 8.19
C LEU A 165 -4.20 -2.78 7.27
N LYS A 166 -5.08 -3.62 7.82
CA LYS A 166 -5.88 -4.56 7.03
C LYS A 166 -7.00 -3.83 6.30
N MET A 167 -7.58 -4.47 5.29
CA MET A 167 -8.71 -3.91 4.53
C MET A 167 -9.88 -3.53 5.44
N GLU A 168 -10.17 -4.34 6.46
CA GLU A 168 -11.24 -4.10 7.42
C GLU A 168 -10.97 -2.87 8.28
N ASP A 169 -9.72 -2.63 8.66
CA ASP A 169 -9.32 -1.44 9.42
C ASP A 169 -9.59 -0.18 8.59
N VAL A 170 -9.17 -0.18 7.31
CA VAL A 170 -9.36 0.94 6.38
C VAL A 170 -10.84 1.17 6.09
N ALA A 171 -11.63 0.10 5.94
CA ALA A 171 -13.06 0.20 5.70
C ALA A 171 -13.81 0.87 6.87
N VAL A 172 -13.45 0.54 8.13
CA VAL A 172 -14.01 1.21 9.31
C VAL A 172 -13.62 2.69 9.35
N LEU A 173 -12.34 3.00 9.09
CA LEU A 173 -11.85 4.39 9.03
C LEU A 173 -12.54 5.20 7.93
N MET A 174 -12.83 4.59 6.78
CA MET A 174 -13.60 5.20 5.69
C MET A 174 -15.01 5.58 6.13
N VAL A 175 -15.73 4.66 6.80
CA VAL A 175 -17.08 4.98 7.30
C VAL A 175 -17.03 6.15 8.27
N LEU A 176 -16.09 6.13 9.22
CA LEU A 176 -15.94 7.20 10.21
C LEU A 176 -15.54 8.55 9.58
N HIS A 177 -14.75 8.52 8.50
CA HIS A 177 -14.37 9.72 7.73
C HIS A 177 -15.59 10.41 7.13
N PHE A 178 -16.49 9.66 6.50
CA PHE A 178 -17.65 10.24 5.81
C PHE A 178 -18.77 10.65 6.75
N VAL A 179 -18.97 9.92 7.85
CA VAL A 179 -20.05 10.25 8.79
C VAL A 179 -19.76 11.54 9.55
N LYS A 180 -18.49 11.88 9.84
CA LYS A 180 -17.99 13.09 10.52
C LYS A 180 -18.51 13.33 11.96
N THR A 181 -19.80 13.16 12.21
CA THR A 181 -20.46 13.23 13.53
C THR A 181 -20.22 12.00 14.38
N GLY A 182 -19.63 10.95 13.79
CA GLY A 182 -19.37 9.66 14.40
C GLY A 182 -20.48 8.64 14.19
N ALA A 183 -20.12 7.37 14.31
CA ALA A 183 -21.01 6.23 14.06
C ALA A 183 -20.93 5.20 15.20
N THR A 184 -22.02 4.48 15.41
CA THR A 184 -22.12 3.34 16.33
C THR A 184 -21.59 2.05 15.68
N ILE A 185 -21.26 1.04 16.50
CA ILE A 185 -20.87 -0.29 15.99
C ILE A 185 -21.96 -0.88 15.08
N LYS A 186 -23.24 -0.70 15.43
CA LYS A 186 -24.37 -1.22 14.66
C LYS A 186 -24.45 -0.58 13.27
N GLU A 187 -24.30 0.73 13.17
CA GLU A 187 -24.32 1.44 11.89
C GLU A 187 -23.16 1.00 10.99
N ILE A 188 -21.94 0.94 11.54
CA ILE A 188 -20.75 0.51 10.80
C ILE A 188 -20.89 -0.95 10.33
N ALA A 189 -21.39 -1.84 11.19
CA ALA A 189 -21.62 -3.25 10.88
C ALA A 189 -22.66 -3.44 9.77
N ASN A 190 -23.77 -2.72 9.84
CA ASN A 190 -24.81 -2.77 8.81
C ASN A 190 -24.30 -2.22 7.47
N TYR A 191 -23.56 -1.12 7.49
CA TYR A 191 -23.03 -0.52 6.25
C TYR A 191 -21.98 -1.40 5.57
N LEU A 192 -21.08 -2.02 6.34
CA LEU A 192 -20.03 -2.89 5.82
C LEU A 192 -20.50 -4.33 5.55
N ASP A 193 -21.75 -4.65 5.88
CA ASP A 193 -22.32 -6.01 5.84
C ASP A 193 -21.44 -7.02 6.60
N ARG A 194 -21.15 -6.72 7.88
CA ARG A 194 -20.30 -7.55 8.76
C ARG A 194 -20.93 -7.71 10.13
N SER A 195 -20.46 -8.70 10.90
CA SER A 195 -20.96 -8.92 12.26
C SER A 195 -20.51 -7.78 13.19
N GLN A 196 -21.39 -7.39 14.12
CA GLN A 196 -21.09 -6.37 15.13
C GLN A 196 -19.88 -6.77 16.00
N ALA A 197 -19.71 -8.05 16.29
CA ALA A 197 -18.55 -8.55 17.04
C ALA A 197 -17.23 -8.30 16.29
N MET A 198 -17.20 -8.50 14.98
CA MET A 198 -16.01 -8.23 14.16
C MET A 198 -15.70 -6.73 14.12
N ILE A 199 -16.72 -5.90 13.91
CA ILE A 199 -16.55 -4.44 13.89
C ILE A 199 -16.11 -3.91 15.26
N LEU A 200 -16.68 -4.42 16.35
CA LEU A 200 -16.26 -4.06 17.70
C LEU A 200 -14.78 -4.39 17.92
N ALA A 201 -14.32 -5.59 17.54
CA ALA A 201 -12.92 -5.97 17.66
C ALA A 201 -11.99 -5.06 16.84
N THR A 202 -12.37 -4.72 15.59
CA THR A 202 -11.63 -3.81 14.74
C THR A 202 -11.58 -2.39 15.33
N VAL A 203 -12.70 -1.86 15.80
CA VAL A 203 -12.77 -0.53 16.43
C VAL A 203 -11.91 -0.47 17.69
N GLN A 204 -11.97 -1.49 18.56
CA GLN A 204 -11.12 -1.58 19.75
C GLN A 204 -9.62 -1.58 19.39
N LYS A 205 -9.24 -2.35 18.38
CA LYS A 205 -7.86 -2.34 17.85
C LYS A 205 -7.46 -0.96 17.31
N LEU A 206 -8.36 -0.24 16.63
CA LEU A 206 -8.10 1.10 16.11
C LEU A 206 -8.00 2.17 17.21
N ILE A 207 -8.75 2.02 18.31
CA ILE A 207 -8.62 2.85 19.50
C ILE A 207 -7.23 2.66 20.13
N TRP A 208 -6.79 1.41 20.28
CA TRP A 208 -5.43 1.10 20.78
C TRP A 208 -4.33 1.70 19.90
N LYS A 209 -4.56 1.76 18.58
CA LYS A 209 -3.67 2.42 17.61
C LYS A 209 -3.80 3.95 17.58
N LYS A 210 -4.63 4.56 18.44
CA LYS A 210 -4.91 6.01 18.48
C LYS A 210 -5.43 6.58 17.15
N MET A 211 -6.19 5.77 16.41
CA MET A 211 -6.81 6.16 15.14
C MET A 211 -8.29 6.47 15.28
N VAL A 212 -8.93 5.99 16.35
CA VAL A 212 -10.35 6.17 16.63
C VAL A 212 -10.52 6.63 18.08
N GLN A 213 -11.43 7.57 18.30
CA GLN A 213 -11.80 8.11 19.61
C GLN A 213 -13.27 7.86 19.92
N ILE A 214 -13.58 7.71 21.20
CA ILE A 214 -14.95 7.58 21.71
C ILE A 214 -15.42 8.98 22.14
N GLN A 215 -16.50 9.49 21.54
CA GLN A 215 -17.00 10.86 21.85
C GLN A 215 -18.16 10.89 22.83
N LYS A 216 -19.09 9.95 22.74
CA LYS A 216 -20.29 9.92 23.59
C LYS A 216 -20.54 8.52 24.10
N VAL A 217 -20.80 8.42 25.40
CA VAL A 217 -21.26 7.21 26.09
C VAL A 217 -22.63 7.53 26.67
N GLU A 218 -23.70 7.27 25.92
CA GLU A 218 -24.94 6.92 26.60
C GLU A 218 -24.81 5.47 27.03
N ILE A 219 -25.38 5.12 28.19
CA ILE A 219 -25.19 3.85 28.92
C ILE A 219 -25.33 2.59 28.02
N THR A 220 -25.97 2.72 26.85
CA THR A 220 -26.19 1.65 25.87
C THR A 220 -25.59 1.88 24.47
N ASN A 221 -25.14 3.08 24.09
CA ASN A 221 -24.63 3.35 22.74
C ASN A 221 -23.43 4.31 22.75
N SER A 222 -22.24 3.76 22.44
CA SER A 222 -21.03 4.55 22.22
C SER A 222 -20.90 5.00 20.76
N VAL A 223 -20.53 6.26 20.56
CA VAL A 223 -20.26 6.85 19.23
C VAL A 223 -18.75 7.01 19.03
N TYR A 224 -18.25 6.52 17.90
CA TYR A 224 -16.85 6.51 17.54
C TYR A 224 -16.55 7.53 16.44
N THR A 225 -15.38 8.17 16.49
CA THR A 225 -14.92 9.18 15.52
C THR A 225 -13.45 8.99 15.19
N LEU A 226 -12.99 9.59 14.09
CA LEU A 226 -11.57 9.58 13.73
C LEU A 226 -10.74 10.45 14.67
N ASP A 227 -9.59 9.92 15.07
CA ASP A 227 -8.55 10.69 15.77
C ASP A 227 -7.83 11.65 14.80
N ALA A 228 -7.20 12.69 15.34
CA ALA A 228 -6.39 13.64 14.60
C ALA A 228 -5.25 12.98 13.81
N GLU A 229 -4.63 11.93 14.36
CA GLU A 229 -3.58 11.17 13.65
C GLU A 229 -4.13 10.43 12.42
N ALA A 230 -5.40 10.02 12.45
CA ALA A 230 -6.08 9.34 11.35
C ALA A 230 -6.61 10.29 10.26
N MET A 231 -6.56 11.62 10.45
CA MET A 231 -6.95 12.58 9.41
C MET A 231 -6.13 12.45 8.12
N LYS A 232 -4.88 11.99 8.21
CA LYS A 232 -4.03 11.70 7.03
C LYS A 232 -4.63 10.59 6.17
N ILE A 233 -5.18 9.56 6.81
CA ILE A 233 -5.85 8.43 6.14
C ILE A 233 -7.14 8.92 5.47
N GLY A 234 -7.90 9.80 6.13
CA GLY A 234 -9.08 10.43 5.55
C GLY A 234 -8.79 11.15 4.22
N ARG A 235 -7.72 11.93 4.15
CA ARG A 235 -7.28 12.57 2.90
C ARG A 235 -6.89 11.57 1.82
N ASP A 236 -6.20 10.49 2.19
CA ASP A 236 -5.85 9.44 1.24
C ASP A 236 -7.09 8.69 0.71
N ILE A 237 -8.14 8.56 1.53
CA ILE A 237 -9.44 7.99 1.12
C ILE A 237 -10.15 8.94 0.14
N GLU A 238 -10.15 10.25 0.40
CA GLU A 238 -10.70 11.23 -0.54
C GLU A 238 -9.95 11.21 -1.87
N GLN A 239 -8.61 11.11 -1.84
CA GLN A 239 -7.82 10.98 -3.05
C GLN A 239 -8.13 9.69 -3.82
N ALA A 240 -8.28 8.56 -3.13
CA ALA A 240 -8.66 7.29 -3.76
C ALA A 240 -10.02 7.37 -4.48
N ILE A 241 -10.98 8.11 -3.92
CA ILE A 241 -12.27 8.36 -4.55
C ILE A 241 -12.13 9.29 -5.76
N ALA A 242 -11.33 10.34 -5.64
CA ALA A 242 -11.02 11.21 -6.78
C ALA A 242 -10.35 10.44 -7.92
N ASP A 243 -9.41 9.54 -7.62
CA ASP A 243 -8.74 8.69 -8.59
C ASP A 243 -9.70 7.68 -9.24
N PHE A 244 -10.63 7.10 -8.46
CA PHE A 244 -11.70 6.27 -8.98
C PHE A 244 -12.57 7.02 -9.99
N HIS A 245 -13.02 8.22 -9.63
CA HIS A 245 -13.80 9.07 -10.54
C HIS A 245 -13.00 9.50 -11.77
N ALA A 246 -11.72 9.81 -11.62
CA ALA A 246 -10.84 10.17 -12.73
C ALA A 246 -10.75 9.03 -13.78
N VAL A 247 -10.68 7.78 -13.32
CA VAL A 247 -10.74 6.59 -14.20
C VAL A 247 -12.10 6.51 -14.92
N CYS A 248 -13.21 6.69 -14.19
CA CYS A 248 -14.55 6.68 -14.80
C CYS A 248 -14.73 7.79 -15.85
N TYR A 249 -14.09 8.94 -15.67
CA TYR A 249 -14.21 10.11 -16.55
C TYR A 249 -13.16 10.18 -17.65
N GLN A 250 -12.30 9.18 -17.77
CA GLN A 250 -11.23 9.16 -18.76
C GLN A 250 -11.83 9.24 -20.17
N GLY A 251 -11.38 10.21 -20.97
CA GLY A 251 -11.88 10.46 -22.32
C GLY A 251 -13.18 11.28 -22.41
N MET A 252 -13.83 11.63 -21.29
CA MET A 252 -15.04 12.47 -21.28
C MET A 252 -14.71 13.96 -21.31
N SER A 253 -15.54 14.76 -22.01
CA SER A 253 -15.50 16.22 -21.96
C SER A 253 -15.94 16.75 -20.59
N LYS A 254 -15.67 18.03 -20.27
CA LYS A 254 -16.11 18.63 -19.01
C LYS A 254 -17.64 18.64 -18.87
N GLU A 255 -18.36 18.90 -19.96
CA GLU A 255 -19.82 18.94 -19.96
C GLU A 255 -20.42 17.54 -19.75
N ASP A 256 -19.85 16.52 -20.40
CA ASP A 256 -20.32 15.14 -20.26
C ASP A 256 -20.08 14.59 -18.85
N ARG A 257 -18.98 15.00 -18.20
CA ARG A 257 -18.72 14.63 -16.80
C ARG A 257 -19.80 15.16 -15.86
N ILE A 258 -20.18 16.44 -16.02
CA ILE A 258 -21.21 17.07 -15.19
C ILE A 258 -22.55 16.36 -15.42
N LYS A 259 -22.92 16.11 -16.68
CA LYS A 259 -24.15 15.38 -17.01
C LYS A 259 -24.14 13.96 -16.44
N TYR A 260 -23.03 13.25 -16.58
CA TYR A 260 -22.88 11.89 -16.05
C TYR A 260 -23.04 11.86 -14.53
N GLN A 261 -22.41 12.78 -13.80
CA GLN A 261 -22.54 12.90 -12.35
C GLN A 261 -24.00 13.13 -11.92
N GLN A 262 -24.70 14.04 -12.59
CA GLN A 262 -26.11 14.30 -12.29
C GLN A 262 -27.01 13.08 -12.51
N LEU A 263 -26.76 12.32 -13.57
CA LEU A 263 -27.50 11.10 -13.88
C LEU A 263 -27.18 9.98 -12.87
N GLU A 264 -25.91 9.82 -12.48
CA GLU A 264 -25.48 8.84 -11.48
C GLU A 264 -26.12 9.16 -10.12
N GLU A 265 -26.08 10.42 -9.65
CA GLU A 265 -26.75 10.84 -8.42
C GLU A 265 -28.27 10.61 -8.45
N CYS A 266 -28.91 10.84 -9.60
CA CYS A 266 -30.34 10.60 -9.76
C CYS A 266 -30.66 9.10 -9.62
N ALA A 267 -29.88 8.25 -10.27
CA ALA A 267 -30.02 6.80 -10.17
C ALA A 267 -29.81 6.30 -8.73
N GLU A 268 -28.78 6.80 -8.04
CA GLU A 268 -28.49 6.44 -6.65
C GLU A 268 -29.61 6.84 -5.69
N LYS A 269 -30.18 8.05 -5.84
CA LYS A 269 -31.33 8.50 -5.04
C LYS A 269 -32.56 7.62 -5.26
N ASN A 270 -32.79 7.16 -6.49
CA ASN A 270 -33.89 6.24 -6.80
C ASN A 270 -33.70 4.88 -6.10
N ILE A 271 -32.48 4.34 -6.11
CA ILE A 271 -32.15 3.10 -5.40
C ILE A 271 -32.37 3.27 -3.89
N GLN A 272 -31.85 4.35 -3.29
CA GLN A 272 -32.03 4.63 -1.87
C GLN A 272 -33.50 4.75 -1.49
N ARG A 273 -34.32 5.41 -2.32
CA ARG A 273 -35.76 5.57 -2.09
C ARG A 273 -36.48 4.22 -2.03
N ILE A 274 -36.16 3.30 -2.94
CA ILE A 274 -36.75 1.96 -2.95
C ILE A 274 -36.28 1.15 -1.73
N LEU A 275 -35.00 1.19 -1.39
CA LEU A 275 -34.47 0.46 -0.24
C LEU A 275 -34.97 1.00 1.11
N SER A 276 -35.32 2.28 1.18
CA SER A 276 -35.92 2.90 2.38
C SER A 276 -37.41 2.57 2.58
N ASP A 277 -38.07 2.01 1.56
CA ASP A 277 -39.49 1.66 1.56
C ASP A 277 -39.67 0.18 1.15
N PRO A 278 -39.66 -0.76 2.12
CA PRO A 278 -39.67 -2.20 1.88
C PRO A 278 -40.85 -2.70 1.04
N ASN A 279 -41.93 -1.90 0.94
CA ASN A 279 -43.17 -2.29 0.28
C ASN A 279 -43.25 -1.82 -1.18
N ARG A 280 -42.30 -1.01 -1.66
CA ARG A 280 -42.40 -0.33 -2.97
C ARG A 280 -41.82 -1.12 -4.14
N GLY A 281 -41.03 -2.17 -3.87
CA GLY A 281 -40.33 -2.97 -4.89
C GLY A 281 -40.96 -4.33 -5.20
N MET A 282 -42.04 -4.73 -4.51
CA MET A 282 -42.70 -6.03 -4.71
C MET A 282 -43.91 -5.97 -5.65
N THR A 283 -44.26 -4.81 -6.20
CA THR A 283 -45.29 -4.71 -7.24
C THR A 283 -44.67 -4.90 -8.62
N SER A 284 -44.36 -6.15 -8.97
CA SER A 284 -44.53 -6.56 -10.36
C SER A 284 -46.02 -6.75 -10.57
N GLU A 285 -46.59 -5.89 -11.40
CA GLU A 285 -47.92 -6.03 -11.98
C GLU A 285 -48.14 -7.48 -12.44
N GLN A 286 -48.92 -8.24 -11.67
CA GLN A 286 -49.81 -9.22 -12.25
C GLN A 286 -50.99 -8.43 -12.80
N THR A 287 -50.88 -7.94 -14.03
CA THR A 287 -52.05 -7.46 -14.77
C THR A 287 -51.77 -7.54 -16.27
N GLU A 288 -52.51 -8.47 -16.89
CA GLU A 288 -52.74 -8.77 -18.32
C GLU A 288 -51.65 -9.48 -19.13
#